data_AF-A0A4Q0HC02-F1
#
_entry.id   AF-A0A4Q0HC02-F1
#
_cell.length_a   1.000
_cell.length_b   1.000
_cell.length_c   1.000
_cell.angle_alpha   90.00
_cell.angle_beta   90.00
_cell.angle_gamma   90.00
#
_symmetry.space_group_name_H-M   'P 1'
#
loop_
_entity.id
_entity.type
_entity.pdbx_description
1 polymer ?
#
loop_
_entity_poly.entity_id
_entity_poly.type
_entity_poly.pdbx_seq_one_letter_code
_entity_poly.pdbx_strand_id
1 'polypeptide(L)'
;MVAIFYRSPYRSVIMTVAMLIAAIDLGTSAVVCWAYFLSGMGAAVIHKKSITNKAIKLSFMIIAISIFVWMCGLVEVPGYGALRFTLATIFFISITISNPRFLHYQFLNRLSDISYSVYLLHLPVLFLSFKLLSVFLDLAALDKVTFWAVNFMTIPIIVALSTFTFVHVEKRFMRKKREEQTDAPPVAYSEQTKAAI
;
A
#
# COMPACT_ATOMS: atom_id res chain seq x y z
N MET A 1 -9.89 5.21 1.26
CA MET A 1 -10.57 3.92 1.03
C MET A 1 -10.81 3.13 2.32
N VAL A 2 -9.79 2.82 3.13
CA VAL A 2 -9.94 1.99 4.35
C VAL A 2 -10.97 2.53 5.34
N ALA A 3 -11.02 3.86 5.55
CA ALA A 3 -12.00 4.47 6.45
C ALA A 3 -13.47 4.35 5.97
N ILE A 4 -13.70 4.34 4.66
CA ILE A 4 -15.04 4.13 4.05
C ILE A 4 -15.44 2.65 4.19
N PHE A 5 -14.48 1.76 3.93
CA PHE A 5 -14.65 0.32 4.12
C PHE A 5 -15.03 -0.03 5.57
N TYR A 6 -14.42 0.63 6.55
CA TYR A 6 -14.63 0.30 7.96
C TYR A 6 -16.00 0.74 8.51
N ARG A 7 -16.63 1.77 7.92
CA ARG A 7 -17.92 2.32 8.37
C ARG A 7 -19.15 1.69 7.72
N SER A 8 -19.00 0.98 6.61
CA SER A 8 -20.14 0.38 5.90
C SER A 8 -20.53 -0.98 6.47
N PRO A 9 -21.83 -1.29 6.68
CA PRO A 9 -22.29 -2.62 7.09
C PRO A 9 -22.00 -3.69 6.02
N TYR A 10 -21.84 -3.30 4.76
CA TYR A 10 -21.59 -4.19 3.62
C TYR A 10 -20.10 -4.48 3.37
N ARG A 11 -19.22 -4.12 4.30
CA ARG A 11 -17.76 -4.24 4.14
C ARG A 11 -17.30 -5.63 3.67
N SER A 12 -17.87 -6.71 4.20
CA SER A 12 -17.47 -8.07 3.80
C SER A 12 -17.81 -8.35 2.34
N VAL A 13 -19.00 -7.93 1.90
CA VAL A 13 -19.45 -8.09 0.50
C VAL A 13 -18.58 -7.25 -0.44
N ILE A 14 -18.31 -5.99 -0.08
CA ILE A 14 -17.43 -5.11 -0.86
C ILE A 14 -16.03 -5.73 -1.00
N MET A 15 -15.50 -6.33 0.06
CA MET A 15 -14.18 -6.98 0.04
C MET A 15 -14.18 -8.21 -0.85
N THR A 16 -15.20 -9.06 -0.76
CA THR A 16 -15.32 -10.25 -1.60
C THR A 16 -15.42 -9.88 -3.08
N VAL A 17 -16.25 -8.90 -3.42
CA VAL A 17 -16.38 -8.41 -4.81
C VAL A 17 -15.07 -7.81 -5.30
N ALA A 18 -14.40 -6.98 -4.49
CA ALA A 18 -13.12 -6.39 -4.86
C ALA A 18 -12.02 -7.45 -5.06
N MET A 19 -12.00 -8.49 -4.22
CA MET A 19 -11.08 -9.63 -4.37
C MET A 19 -11.36 -10.45 -5.63
N LEU A 20 -12.62 -10.65 -6.00
CA LEU A 20 -12.99 -11.33 -7.25
C LEU A 20 -12.56 -10.52 -8.47
N ILE A 21 -12.80 -9.20 -8.48
CA ILE A 21 -12.36 -8.31 -9.56
C ILE A 21 -10.82 -8.31 -9.64
N ALA A 22 -10.13 -8.25 -8.51
CA ALA A 22 -8.67 -8.32 -8.48
C ALA A 22 -8.14 -9.66 -9.01
N ALA A 23 -8.82 -10.78 -8.71
CA ALA A 23 -8.43 -12.10 -9.20
C ALA A 23 -8.60 -12.21 -10.73
N ILE A 24 -9.67 -11.63 -11.28
CA ILE A 24 -9.89 -11.56 -12.73
C ILE A 24 -8.80 -10.68 -13.37
N ASP A 25 -8.57 -9.49 -12.82
CA ASP A 25 -7.62 -8.51 -13.35
C ASP A 25 -6.17 -9.01 -13.27
N LEU A 26 -5.78 -9.70 -12.20
CA LEU A 26 -4.48 -10.39 -12.07
C LEU A 26 -4.30 -11.51 -13.12
N GLY A 27 -5.40 -12.10 -13.61
CA GLY A 27 -5.38 -13.11 -14.66
C GLY A 27 -5.29 -12.53 -16.07
N THR A 28 -5.74 -11.29 -16.28
CA THR A 28 -5.82 -10.65 -17.61
C THR A 28 -4.75 -9.60 -17.85
N SER A 29 -4.22 -8.98 -16.79
CA SER A 29 -3.42 -7.75 -16.87
C SER A 29 -2.08 -7.94 -16.13
N ALA A 30 -0.96 -7.70 -16.82
CA ALA A 30 0.38 -7.88 -16.24
C ALA A 30 0.82 -6.76 -15.27
N VAL A 31 -0.01 -5.73 -15.06
CA VAL A 31 0.34 -4.47 -14.35
C VAL A 31 -0.72 -4.11 -13.30
N VAL A 32 -1.16 -5.08 -12.50
CA VAL A 32 -2.20 -4.87 -11.48
C VAL A 32 -1.57 -4.68 -10.11
N CYS A 33 -1.14 -3.45 -9.82
CA CYS A 33 -0.61 -3.09 -8.49
C CYS A 33 -1.71 -2.88 -7.44
N TRP A 34 -2.93 -2.54 -7.86
CA TRP A 34 -3.98 -2.16 -6.92
C TRP A 34 -4.47 -3.36 -6.07
N ALA A 35 -4.34 -4.58 -6.60
CA ALA A 35 -4.66 -5.82 -5.89
C ALA A 35 -3.85 -5.95 -4.59
N TYR A 36 -2.59 -5.51 -4.56
CA TYR A 36 -1.75 -5.56 -3.36
C TYR A 36 -2.28 -4.68 -2.22
N PHE A 37 -3.10 -3.67 -2.49
CA PHE A 37 -3.76 -2.90 -1.44
C PHE A 37 -4.88 -3.69 -0.75
N LEU A 38 -5.54 -4.62 -1.46
CA LEU A 38 -6.55 -5.51 -0.87
C LEU A 38 -5.94 -6.45 0.17
N SER A 39 -4.74 -6.97 -0.08
CA SER A 39 -4.06 -7.85 0.87
C SER A 39 -3.73 -7.13 2.19
N GLY A 40 -3.29 -5.87 2.11
CA GLY A 40 -3.09 -5.01 3.28
C GLY A 40 -4.38 -4.73 4.06
N MET A 41 -5.49 -4.47 3.36
CA MET A 41 -6.81 -4.31 4.00
C MET A 41 -7.28 -5.59 4.69
N GLY A 42 -7.09 -6.76 4.07
CA GLY A 42 -7.37 -8.07 4.67
C GLY A 42 -6.53 -8.30 5.93
N ALA A 43 -5.24 -8.03 5.87
CA ALA A 43 -4.34 -8.15 7.02
C ALA A 43 -4.77 -7.26 8.20
N ALA A 44 -5.21 -6.02 7.93
CA ALA A 44 -5.70 -5.11 8.96
C ALA A 44 -6.96 -5.62 9.70
N VAL A 45 -7.85 -6.36 9.03
CA VAL A 45 -9.00 -7.01 9.67
C VAL A 45 -8.53 -8.09 10.65
N ILE A 46 -7.50 -8.85 10.28
CA ILE A 46 -6.93 -9.93 11.12
C ILE A 46 -6.24 -9.36 12.36
N HIS A 47 -5.55 -8.22 12.25
CA HIS A 47 -4.90 -7.54 13.37
C HIS A 47 -5.85 -7.32 14.57
N LYS A 48 -7.13 -7.05 14.29
CA LYS A 48 -8.15 -6.79 15.32
C LYS A 48 -8.37 -7.98 16.25
N LYS A 49 -8.00 -9.19 15.85
CA LYS A 49 -8.22 -10.42 16.63
C LYS A 49 -7.17 -10.65 17.73
N SER A 50 -6.28 -9.68 17.99
CA SER A 50 -5.28 -9.62 19.08
C SER A 50 -4.66 -10.97 19.45
N ILE A 51 -3.71 -11.42 18.63
CA ILE A 51 -2.89 -12.60 18.96
C ILE A 51 -1.80 -12.17 19.96
N THR A 52 -1.87 -12.68 21.19
CA THR A 52 -0.95 -12.28 22.28
C THR A 52 0.27 -13.20 22.40
N ASN A 53 0.25 -14.39 21.80
CA ASN A 53 1.30 -15.40 21.97
C ASN A 53 2.62 -15.00 21.29
N LYS A 54 3.69 -14.88 22.09
CA LYS A 54 5.03 -14.47 21.65
C LYS A 54 5.69 -15.47 20.69
N ALA A 55 5.47 -16.77 20.87
CA ALA A 55 6.03 -17.79 19.99
C ALA A 55 5.42 -17.69 18.58
N ILE A 56 4.10 -17.47 18.50
CA ILE A 56 3.39 -17.27 17.23
C ILE A 56 3.91 -16.02 16.53
N LYS A 57 4.08 -14.90 17.25
CA LYS A 57 4.65 -13.66 16.70
C LYS A 57 6.06 -13.84 16.14
N LEU A 58 6.89 -14.63 16.82
CA LEU A 58 8.25 -14.94 16.37
C LEU A 58 8.23 -15.78 15.09
N SER A 59 7.42 -16.84 15.03
CA SER A 59 7.29 -17.67 13.84
C SER A 59 6.85 -16.86 12.61
N PHE A 60 5.85 -15.99 12.77
CA PHE A 60 5.41 -15.10 11.68
C PHE A 60 6.46 -14.05 11.30
N MET A 61 7.30 -13.60 12.24
CA MET A 61 8.42 -12.71 11.92
C MET A 61 9.44 -13.41 11.02
N ILE A 62 9.81 -14.65 11.35
CA ILE A 62 10.75 -15.45 10.57
C ILE A 62 10.19 -15.68 9.16
N ILE A 63 8.91 -16.05 9.05
CA ILE A 63 8.24 -16.21 7.75
C ILE A 63 8.30 -14.90 6.94
N ALA A 64 8.00 -13.76 7.55
CA ALA A 64 8.06 -12.47 6.86
C ALA A 64 9.47 -12.13 6.37
N ILE A 65 10.50 -12.38 7.18
CA ILE A 65 11.90 -12.17 6.78
C ILE A 65 12.30 -13.10 5.64
N SER A 66 11.95 -14.39 5.72
CA SER A 66 12.24 -15.36 4.66
C SER A 66 11.59 -14.98 3.33
N ILE A 67 10.32 -14.53 3.36
CA ILE A 67 9.63 -14.06 2.15
C ILE A 67 10.26 -12.77 1.62
N PHE A 68 10.66 -11.86 2.51
CA PHE A 68 11.34 -10.62 2.11
C PHE A 68 12.67 -10.91 1.40
N VAL A 69 13.52 -11.75 1.99
CA VAL A 69 14.81 -12.17 1.41
C VAL A 69 14.59 -12.87 0.07
N TRP A 70 13.58 -13.74 -0.02
CA TRP A 70 13.20 -14.40 -1.27
C TRP A 70 12.83 -13.38 -2.36
N MET A 71 12.02 -12.39 -2.02
CA MET A 71 11.53 -11.36 -2.95
C MET A 71 12.60 -10.33 -3.33
N CYS A 72 13.64 -10.14 -2.53
CA CYS A 72 14.73 -9.18 -2.77
C CYS A 72 15.76 -9.62 -3.81
N GLY A 73 15.57 -10.74 -4.52
CA GLY A 73 16.38 -11.05 -5.71
C GLY A 73 16.97 -12.45 -5.76
N LEU A 74 16.54 -13.37 -4.89
CA LEU A 74 16.91 -14.79 -5.04
C LEU A 74 16.16 -15.48 -6.18
N VAL A 75 15.01 -14.94 -6.60
CA VAL A 75 14.23 -15.47 -7.72
C VAL A 75 13.75 -14.32 -8.61
N GLU A 76 14.15 -14.36 -9.88
CA GLU A 76 13.58 -13.52 -10.93
C GLU A 76 12.14 -13.99 -11.20
N VAL A 77 11.17 -13.49 -10.43
CA VAL A 77 9.76 -13.74 -10.73
C VAL A 77 9.32 -12.78 -11.85
N PRO A 78 8.89 -13.25 -13.03
CA PRO A 78 8.45 -12.35 -14.10
C PRO A 78 7.11 -11.68 -13.75
N GLY A 79 7.04 -10.35 -13.91
CA GLY A 79 5.81 -9.55 -13.84
C GLY A 79 5.09 -9.49 -12.48
N TYR A 80 3.91 -8.87 -12.45
CA TYR A 80 3.00 -8.87 -11.29
C TYR A 80 2.13 -10.13 -11.25
N GLY A 81 2.77 -11.30 -11.30
CA GLY A 81 2.07 -12.59 -11.35
C GLY A 81 1.42 -12.99 -10.01
N ALA A 82 0.50 -13.96 -10.08
CA ALA A 82 -0.21 -14.52 -8.92
C ALA A 82 0.74 -14.98 -7.79
N LEU A 83 1.93 -15.50 -8.13
CA LEU A 83 2.93 -15.90 -7.15
C LEU A 83 3.41 -14.72 -6.29
N ARG A 84 3.72 -13.57 -6.91
CA ARG A 84 4.12 -12.36 -6.17
C ARG A 84 2.97 -11.84 -5.31
N PHE A 85 1.75 -11.89 -5.83
CA PHE A 85 0.56 -11.48 -5.08
C PHE A 85 0.34 -12.34 -3.83
N THR A 86 0.44 -13.66 -3.95
CA THR A 86 0.32 -14.60 -2.84
C THR A 86 1.43 -14.39 -1.81
N LEU A 87 2.69 -14.29 -2.25
CA LEU A 87 3.83 -14.03 -1.35
C LEU A 87 3.68 -12.71 -0.61
N ALA A 88 3.29 -11.63 -1.30
CA ALA A 88 3.05 -10.33 -0.68
C ALA A 88 1.89 -10.39 0.32
N THR A 89 0.82 -11.14 0.01
CA THR A 89 -0.31 -11.31 0.93
C THR A 89 0.10 -12.05 2.21
N ILE A 90 0.82 -13.16 2.07
CA ILE A 90 1.36 -13.90 3.22
C ILE A 90 2.31 -13.01 4.02
N PHE A 91 3.17 -12.24 3.36
CA PHE A 91 4.05 -11.28 4.00
C PHE A 91 3.29 -10.23 4.81
N PHE A 92 2.26 -9.59 4.23
CA PHE A 92 1.45 -8.58 4.93
C PHE A 92 0.68 -9.15 6.11
N ILE A 93 0.13 -10.36 5.99
CA ILE A 93 -0.52 -11.05 7.11
C ILE A 93 0.51 -11.35 8.21
N SER A 94 1.67 -11.87 7.82
CA SER A 94 2.73 -12.27 8.76
C SER A 94 3.28 -11.08 9.54
N ILE A 95 3.57 -9.95 8.88
CA ILE A 95 4.07 -8.74 9.53
C ILE A 95 3.01 -8.12 10.45
N THR A 96 1.74 -8.19 10.05
CA THR A 96 0.62 -7.68 10.84
C THR A 96 0.38 -8.52 12.10
N ILE A 97 0.48 -9.85 12.02
CA ILE A 97 0.36 -10.74 13.17
C ILE A 97 1.58 -10.59 14.11
N SER A 98 2.78 -10.53 13.54
CA SER A 98 4.01 -10.36 14.31
C SER A 98 4.02 -9.03 15.07
N ASN A 99 3.44 -7.99 14.48
CA ASN A 99 3.33 -6.63 15.01
C ASN A 99 4.66 -6.16 15.65
N PRO A 100 5.72 -6.01 14.85
CA PRO A 100 7.01 -5.65 15.38
C PRO A 100 7.06 -4.18 15.77
N ARG A 101 7.78 -3.87 16.87
CA ARG A 101 7.89 -2.51 17.41
C ARG A 101 8.52 -1.51 16.42
N PHE A 102 9.39 -1.98 15.52
CA PHE A 102 10.03 -1.10 14.54
C PHE A 102 9.03 -0.45 13.57
N LEU A 103 7.90 -1.10 13.27
CA LEU A 103 6.86 -0.55 12.38
C LEU A 103 6.20 0.73 12.96
N HIS A 104 6.30 0.92 14.27
CA HIS A 104 5.70 2.06 14.99
C HIS A 104 6.64 3.27 15.06
N TYR A 105 7.84 3.21 14.46
CA TYR A 105 8.71 4.36 14.40
C TYR A 105 8.08 5.49 13.59
N GLN A 106 8.27 6.73 14.08
CA GLN A 106 7.65 7.93 13.52
C GLN A 106 7.96 8.11 12.02
N PHE A 107 9.13 7.66 11.56
CA PHE A 107 9.51 7.69 10.16
C PHE A 107 8.64 6.78 9.28
N LEU A 108 8.40 5.54 9.71
CA LEU A 108 7.55 4.59 8.97
C LEU A 108 6.09 5.02 8.99
N ASN A 109 5.63 5.61 10.09
CA ASN A 109 4.28 6.14 10.17
C ASN A 109 4.09 7.34 9.22
N ARG A 110 5.08 8.26 9.14
CA ARG A 110 5.09 9.34 8.14
C ARG A 110 5.15 8.82 6.70
N LEU A 111 5.90 7.74 6.45
CA LEU A 111 5.93 7.09 5.14
C LEU A 111 4.56 6.53 4.75
N SER A 112 3.81 6.00 5.73
CA SER A 112 2.43 5.56 5.51
C SER A 112 1.52 6.72 5.11
N ASP A 113 1.65 7.88 5.74
CA ASP A 113 0.86 9.07 5.41
C ASP A 113 1.11 9.56 3.96
N ILE A 114 2.36 9.55 3.50
CA ILE A 114 2.73 9.97 2.13
C ILE A 114 2.57 8.86 1.08
N SER A 115 2.16 7.66 1.47
CA SER A 115 2.10 6.49 0.58
C SER A 115 1.21 6.71 -0.65
N TYR A 116 0.16 7.51 -0.51
CA TYR A 116 -0.70 7.91 -1.62
C TYR A 116 0.03 8.81 -2.62
N SER A 117 0.73 9.84 -2.16
CA SER A 117 1.54 10.72 -3.02
C SER A 117 2.64 9.93 -3.73
N VAL A 118 3.29 9.00 -3.02
CA VAL A 118 4.29 8.09 -3.60
C VAL A 118 3.68 7.24 -4.70
N TYR A 119 2.51 6.66 -4.48
CA TYR A 119 1.82 5.85 -5.49
C TYR A 119 1.52 6.64 -6.76
N LEU A 120 1.12 7.90 -6.68
CA LEU A 120 0.86 8.72 -7.86
C LEU A 120 2.14 9.20 -8.57
N LEU A 121 3.17 9.55 -7.80
CA LEU A 121 4.35 10.22 -8.34
C LEU A 121 5.48 9.28 -8.75
N HIS A 122 5.54 8.04 -8.23
CA HIS A 122 6.68 7.17 -8.50
C HIS A 122 6.83 6.84 -10.00
N LEU A 123 5.73 6.54 -10.73
CA LEU A 123 5.80 6.22 -12.17
C LEU A 123 6.24 7.43 -13.02
N PRO A 124 5.63 8.63 -12.90
CA PRO A 124 6.11 9.81 -13.63
C PRO A 124 7.56 10.18 -13.31
N VAL A 125 7.97 10.07 -12.05
CA VAL A 125 9.35 10.40 -11.64
C VAL A 125 10.35 9.38 -12.19
N LEU A 126 10.03 8.09 -12.16
CA LEU A 126 10.85 7.05 -12.79
C LEU A 126 10.95 7.28 -14.30
N PHE A 127 9.82 7.53 -14.98
CA PHE A 127 9.79 7.83 -16.41
C PHE A 127 10.68 9.03 -16.76
N LEU A 128 10.54 10.14 -16.02
CA LEU A 128 11.34 11.34 -16.23
C LEU A 128 12.83 11.08 -15.99
N SER A 129 13.17 10.30 -14.98
CA SER A 129 14.56 9.98 -14.63
C SER A 129 15.21 9.12 -15.71
N PHE A 130 14.52 8.10 -16.22
CA PHE A 130 15.00 7.29 -17.33
C PHE A 130 15.04 8.07 -18.66
N LYS A 131 14.10 9.00 -18.88
CA LYS A 131 14.09 9.87 -20.05
C LYS A 131 15.25 10.87 -20.04
N LEU A 132 15.60 11.42 -18.88
CA LEU A 132 16.79 12.26 -18.73
C LEU A 132 18.06 11.43 -18.95
N LEU A 133 18.12 10.23 -18.40
CA LEU A 133 19.25 9.33 -18.61
C LEU A 133 19.41 8.95 -20.09
N SER A 134 18.30 8.81 -20.84
CA SER A 134 18.31 8.50 -22.28
C SER A 134 18.95 9.55 -23.15
N VAL A 135 19.12 10.78 -22.64
CA VAL A 135 19.81 11.84 -23.36
C VAL A 135 21.33 11.64 -23.31
N PHE A 136 21.84 11.01 -22.24
CA PHE A 136 23.27 10.84 -21.99
C PHE A 136 23.77 9.42 -22.27
N LEU A 137 22.91 8.42 -22.12
CA LEU A 137 23.25 7.00 -22.26
C LEU A 137 22.20 6.28 -23.12
N ASP A 138 22.65 5.32 -23.93
CA ASP A 138 21.75 4.42 -24.61
C ASP A 138 21.18 3.39 -23.62
N LEU A 139 19.86 3.42 -23.40
CA LEU A 139 19.21 2.52 -22.44
C LEU A 139 19.26 1.07 -22.88
N ALA A 140 19.39 0.80 -24.18
CA ALA A 140 19.45 -0.56 -24.71
C ALA A 140 20.74 -1.29 -24.30
N ALA A 141 21.80 -0.54 -23.97
CA ALA A 141 23.11 -1.08 -23.58
C ALA A 141 23.36 -1.01 -22.07
N LEU A 142 22.35 -0.68 -21.25
CA LEU A 142 22.51 -0.57 -19.80
C LEU A 142 22.77 -1.93 -19.15
N ASP A 143 23.87 -2.03 -18.42
CA ASP A 143 24.13 -3.17 -17.55
C ASP A 143 23.14 -3.21 -16.38
N LYS A 144 22.87 -4.43 -15.87
CA LYS A 144 21.94 -4.67 -14.75
C LYS A 144 22.32 -3.85 -13.51
N VAL A 145 23.61 -3.70 -13.23
CA VAL A 145 24.08 -2.94 -12.06
C VAL A 145 23.74 -1.46 -12.18
N THR A 146 23.98 -0.86 -13.35
CA THR A 146 23.68 0.55 -13.60
C THR A 146 22.18 0.81 -13.56
N PHE A 147 21.37 -0.11 -14.10
CA PHE A 147 19.91 -0.03 -14.01
C PHE A 147 19.44 0.03 -12.55
N TRP A 148 19.95 -0.87 -11.69
CA TRP A 148 19.61 -0.86 -10.26
C TRP A 148 20.13 0.39 -9.55
N ALA A 149 21.36 0.82 -9.84
CA ALA A 149 21.93 2.02 -9.24
C ALA A 149 21.08 3.26 -9.55
N VAL A 150 20.63 3.43 -10.80
CA VAL A 150 19.73 4.52 -11.19
C VAL A 150 18.42 4.42 -10.42
N ASN A 151 17.77 3.25 -10.38
CA ASN A 151 16.54 3.06 -9.62
C ASN A 151 16.71 3.45 -8.14
N PHE A 152 17.77 2.99 -7.48
CA PHE A 152 18.08 3.33 -6.10
C PHE A 152 18.28 4.83 -5.89
N MET A 153 18.94 5.51 -6.82
CA MET A 153 19.11 6.97 -6.78
C MET A 153 17.80 7.74 -6.98
N THR A 154 16.84 7.18 -7.71
CA THR A 154 15.50 7.77 -7.87
C THR A 154 14.63 7.69 -6.62
N ILE A 155 14.80 6.67 -5.77
CA ILE A 155 13.99 6.50 -4.55
C ILE A 155 13.96 7.76 -3.67
N PRO A 156 15.10 8.37 -3.26
CA PRO A 156 15.06 9.59 -2.45
C PRO A 156 14.39 10.76 -3.17
N ILE A 157 14.51 10.86 -4.50
CA ILE A 157 13.83 11.90 -5.30
C ILE A 157 12.31 11.70 -5.25
N ILE A 158 11.84 10.47 -5.44
CA ILE A 158 10.41 10.11 -5.33
C ILE A 158 9.89 10.47 -3.94
N VAL A 159 10.62 10.09 -2.88
CA VAL A 159 10.21 10.38 -1.50
C VAL A 159 10.20 11.89 -1.22
N ALA A 160 11.20 12.64 -1.70
CA ALA A 160 11.26 14.09 -1.53
C ALA A 160 10.10 14.81 -2.23
N LEU A 161 9.85 14.50 -3.50
CA LEU A 161 8.74 15.07 -4.28
C LEU A 161 7.38 14.67 -3.72
N SER A 162 7.24 13.43 -3.27
CA SER A 162 6.01 12.94 -2.63
C SER A 162 5.76 13.63 -1.29
N THR A 163 6.81 13.82 -0.48
CA THR A 163 6.71 14.57 0.77
C THR A 163 6.33 16.02 0.52
N PHE A 164 6.95 16.66 -0.48
CA PHE A 164 6.64 18.03 -0.86
C PHE A 164 5.18 18.18 -1.28
N THR A 165 4.70 17.29 -2.16
CA THR A 165 3.31 17.27 -2.64
C THR A 165 2.34 17.02 -1.49
N PHE A 166 2.65 16.06 -0.61
CA PHE A 166 1.83 15.77 0.56
C PHE A 166 1.69 16.98 1.50
N VAL A 167 2.80 17.64 1.83
CA VAL A 167 2.80 18.77 2.78
C VAL A 167 2.07 19.99 2.22
N HIS A 168 2.25 20.30 0.94
CA HIS A 168 1.72 21.54 0.34
C HIS A 168 0.31 21.39 -0.22
N VAL A 169 0.01 20.24 -0.83
CA VAL A 169 -1.27 19.98 -1.49
C VAL A 169 -2.15 19.20 -0.53
N GLU A 170 -1.81 17.94 -0.26
CA GLU A 170 -2.73 17.01 0.41
C GLU A 170 -3.07 17.42 1.84
N LYS A 171 -2.06 17.78 2.65
CA LYS A 171 -2.25 18.18 4.04
C LYS A 171 -3.12 19.44 4.17
N ARG A 172 -3.03 20.37 3.21
CA ARG A 172 -3.86 21.57 3.16
C ARG A 172 -5.33 21.22 2.88
N PHE A 173 -5.59 20.34 1.92
CA PHE A 173 -6.96 19.89 1.60
C PHE A 173 -7.57 19.02 2.70
N MET A 174 -6.76 18.17 3.35
CA MET A 174 -7.24 17.37 4.49
C MET A 174 -7.58 18.22 5.72
N ARG A 175 -6.83 19.30 5.99
CA ARG A 175 -7.17 20.24 7.07
C ARG A 175 -8.48 20.97 6.79
N LYS A 176 -8.66 21.47 5.56
CA LYS A 176 -9.88 22.17 5.15
C LYS A 176 -11.13 21.29 5.26
N LYS A 177 -11.03 20.02 4.85
CA LYS A 177 -12.14 19.06 4.98
C LYS A 177 -12.51 18.78 6.45
N ARG A 178 -11.55 18.79 7.36
CA ARG A 178 -11.79 18.57 8.80
C ARG A 178 -12.51 19.77 9.43
N GLU A 179 -12.15 20.98 9.04
CA GLU A 179 -12.82 22.22 9.45
C GLU A 179 -14.27 22.24 8.93
N GLU A 180 -14.49 21.94 7.65
CA GLU A 180 -15.85 21.85 7.06
C GLU A 180 -16.73 20.77 7.71
N GLN A 181 -16.16 19.65 8.19
CA GLN A 181 -16.89 18.62 8.94
C GLN A 181 -17.19 19.00 10.40
N THR A 182 -16.43 19.94 10.97
CA THR A 182 -16.63 20.41 12.36
C THR A 182 -17.64 21.57 12.40
N ASP A 183 -17.70 22.38 11.34
CA ASP A 183 -18.65 23.49 11.19
C ASP A 183 -19.99 23.06 10.54
N ALA A 184 -20.10 21.82 10.07
CA ALA A 184 -21.38 21.27 9.64
C ALA A 184 -22.31 21.08 10.87
N PRO A 185 -23.55 21.59 10.85
CA PRO A 185 -24.49 21.36 11.95
C PRO A 185 -24.66 19.86 12.17
N PRO A 186 -24.78 19.39 13.43
CA PRO A 186 -24.96 17.98 13.71
C PRO A 186 -26.21 17.52 12.96
N VAL A 187 -26.01 16.67 11.95
CA VAL A 187 -27.13 16.03 11.26
C VAL A 187 -27.81 15.18 12.31
N ALA A 188 -28.95 15.66 12.80
CA ALA A 188 -29.85 14.90 13.64
C ALA A 188 -30.28 13.68 12.82
N TYR A 189 -29.63 12.55 13.08
CA TYR A 189 -30.10 11.27 12.58
C TYR A 189 -31.36 10.95 13.39
N SER A 190 -32.52 11.39 12.89
CA SER A 190 -33.79 10.95 13.42
C SER A 190 -33.90 9.44 13.24
N GLU A 191 -33.98 8.72 14.36
CA GLU A 191 -34.50 7.37 14.44
C GLU A 191 -35.92 7.33 13.84
N GLN A 192 -36.06 7.12 12.54
CA GLN A 192 -37.33 6.74 11.94
C GLN A 192 -37.10 5.78 10.77
N THR A 193 -36.79 4.52 11.08
CA THR A 193 -37.29 3.36 10.31
C THR A 193 -37.19 2.08 11.14
N LYS A 194 -37.81 2.11 12.33
CA LYS A 194 -38.42 0.92 12.95
C LYS A 194 -39.92 1.18 13.03
N ALA A 195 -40.62 1.00 11.91
CA ALA A 195 -42.06 0.73 11.83
C ALA A 195 -42.50 0.87 10.36
N ALA A 196 -42.46 -0.23 9.62
CA ALA A 196 -43.40 -0.53 8.54
C ALA A 196 -43.11 -1.96 8.07
N ILE A 197 -43.84 -2.89 8.69
CA ILE A 197 -44.32 -4.20 8.21
C ILE A 197 -43.33 -5.03 7.39
#